data_AF-A0A847BSS7-F1
#
_entry.id   AF-A0A847BSS7-F1
#
_cell.length_a   1.000
_cell.length_b   1.000
_cell.length_c   1.000
_cell.angle_alpha   90.00
_cell.angle_beta   90.00
_cell.angle_gamma   90.00
#
_symmetry.space_group_name_H-M   'P 1'
#
loop_
_entity.id
_entity.type
_entity.pdbx_description
1 polymer ?
#
loop_
_entity_poly.entity_id
_entity_poly.type
_entity_poly.pdbx_seq_one_letter_code
_entity_poly.pdbx_strand_id
1 'polypeptide(L)' 'FLEFLLLNTRRVVTYEELQQKVWKDDIMTDSALRSLVRNLRKKLPSDFIDNLSGIGYKIALS' A
#
# COMPACT_ATOMS: atom_id res chain seq x y z
N PHE A 1 4.62 4.78 -2.71
CA PHE A 1 3.57 3.82 -2.30
C PHE A 1 2.61 3.51 -3.43
N LEU A 2 1.70 4.42 -3.81
CA LEU A 2 0.65 4.14 -4.81
C LEU A 2 1.22 3.71 -6.17
N GLU A 3 2.21 4.43 -6.69
CA GLU A 3 2.93 4.06 -7.92
C GLU A 3 3.48 2.63 -7.86
N PHE A 4 4.10 2.24 -6.75
CA PHE A 4 4.65 0.90 -6.58
C PHE A 4 3.56 -0.18 -6.55
N LEU A 5 2.38 0.12 -5.98
CA LEU A 5 1.23 -0.77 -6.08
C LEU A 5 0.71 -0.88 -7.53
N LEU A 6 0.66 0.22 -8.27
CA LEU A 6 0.23 0.26 -9.67
C LEU A 6 1.17 -0.52 -10.60
N LEU A 7 2.47 -0.54 -10.31
CA LEU A 7 3.42 -1.39 -11.03
C LEU A 7 3.26 -2.90 -10.71
N ASN A 8 2.51 -3.24 -9.67
CA ASN A 8 2.36 -4.61 -9.15
C ASN A 8 0.89 -5.04 -9.01
N THR A 9 -0.03 -4.51 -9.84
CA THR A 9 -1.49 -4.70 -9.72
C THR A 9 -1.97 -6.16 -9.63
N ARG A 10 -1.21 -7.10 -10.21
CA ARG A 10 -1.59 -8.53 -10.25
C ARG A 10 -1.26 -9.32 -8.98
N ARG A 11 -0.62 -8.71 -7.99
CA ARG A 11 -0.17 -9.39 -6.77
C ARG A 11 -0.30 -8.49 -5.54
N VAL A 12 -0.13 -9.11 -4.38
CA VAL A 12 0.07 -8.37 -3.13
C VAL A 12 1.50 -7.84 -3.13
N VAL A 13 1.64 -6.57 -2.72
CA VAL A 13 2.91 -5.97 -2.35
C VAL A 13 3.03 -6.05 -0.83
N THR A 14 4.05 -6.74 -0.34
CA THR A 14 4.20 -7.02 1.09
C THR A 14 4.65 -5.79 1.88
N TYR A 15 4.46 -5.81 3.20
CA TYR A 15 5.01 -4.78 4.07
C TYR A 15 6.54 -4.67 3.96
N GLU A 16 7.23 -5.79 3.78
CA GLU A 16 8.68 -5.81 3.59
C GLU A 16 9.09 -5.13 2.28
N GLU A 17 8.38 -5.40 1.17
CA GLU A 17 8.64 -4.73 -0.10
C GLU A 17 8.36 -3.23 -0.01
N LEU A 18 7.30 -2.83 0.71
CA LEU A 18 7.01 -1.42 0.95
C LEU A 18 8.12 -0.75 1.77
N GLN A 19 8.57 -1.40 2.85
CA GLN A 19 9.72 -0.96 3.63
C GLN A 19 10.94 -0.77 2.73
N GLN A 20 11.31 -1.78 1.94
CA GLN A 20 12.54 -1.75 1.13
C GLN A 20 12.47 -0.82 -0.09
N LYS A 21 11.32 -0.72 -0.78
CA LYS A 21 11.21 -0.01 -2.07
C LYS A 21 10.67 1.40 -1.95
N VAL A 22 9.81 1.65 -0.95
CA VAL A 22 9.16 2.95 -0.77
C VAL A 22 9.82 3.77 0.34
N TRP A 23 10.11 3.14 1.48
CA TRP A 23 10.75 3.83 2.63
C TRP A 23 12.28 3.74 2.62
N LYS A 24 12.84 2.65 2.09
CA LYS A 24 14.29 2.40 2.00
C LYS A 24 14.96 2.51 3.38
N ASP A 25 15.75 3.56 3.58
CA ASP A 25 16.52 3.83 4.79
C ASP A 25 15.65 4.44 5.91
N ASP A 26 14.46 4.95 5.59
CA ASP A 26 13.49 5.40 6.59
C ASP A 26 12.72 4.22 7.20
N ILE A 27 12.22 4.38 8.43
CA ILE A 27 11.38 3.36 9.08
C ILE A 27 9.91 3.55 8.66
N MET A 28 9.35 2.54 8.00
CA MET A 28 7.92 2.48 7.73
C MET A 28 7.16 2.14 9.02
N THR A 29 6.61 3.16 9.66
CA THR A 29 5.74 2.94 10.81
C THR A 29 4.33 2.59 10.36
N ASP A 30 3.73 1.70 11.13
CA ASP A 30 2.34 1.28 11.06
C ASP A 30 1.34 2.46 11.00
N SER A 31 1.56 3.48 11.82
CA SER A 31 0.69 4.67 11.88
C SER A 31 0.81 5.55 10.65
N ALA A 32 2.02 5.72 10.11
CA ALA A 32 2.26 6.47 8.88
C ALA A 32 1.63 5.75 7.68
N LEU A 33 1.82 4.43 7.58
CA LEU A 33 1.24 3.60 6.52
C LEU A 33 -0.30 3.66 6.53
N ARG A 34 -0.92 3.48 7.70
CA ARG A 34 -2.38 3.59 7.86
C ARG A 34 -2.90 4.99 7.50
N SER A 35 -2.19 6.04 7.92
CA SER A 35 -2.57 7.43 7.60
C SER A 35 -2.47 7.73 6.10
N LEU A 36 -1.42 7.23 5.45
CA LEU A 36 -1.24 7.34 4.00
C LEU A 36 -2.39 6.66 3.24
N VAL A 37 -2.68 5.39 3.55
CA VAL A 37 -3.76 4.64 2.90
C VAL A 37 -5.13 5.29 3.14
N ARG A 38 -5.39 5.77 4.36
CA ARG A 38 -6.63 6.52 4.67
C ARG A 38 -6.76 7.77 3.80
N ASN A 39 -5.68 8.52 3.60
CA ASN A 39 -5.70 9.73 2.78
C ASN A 39 -5.88 9.42 1.29
N LEU A 40 -5.33 8.29 0.81
CA LEU A 40 -5.56 7.81 -0.55
C LEU A 40 -7.01 7.39 -0.78
N ARG A 41 -7.62 6.64 0.15
CA ARG A 41 -9.04 6.23 0.06
C ARG A 41 -10.04 7.38 0.04
N LYS A 42 -9.67 8.57 0.53
CA LYS A 42 -10.50 9.78 0.40
C LYS A 42 -10.53 10.35 -1.02
N LYS A 43 -9.57 9.97 -1.87
CA LYS A 43 -9.36 10.50 -3.22
C LYS A 43 -9.60 9.47 -4.33
N LEU A 44 -9.83 8.21 -3.96
CA LEU A 44 -9.94 7.06 -4.85
C LEU A 44 -11.25 6.33 -4.57
N PRO A 45 -11.72 5.47 -5.49
CA PRO A 45 -12.82 4.54 -5.21
C PRO A 45 -12.57 3.73 -3.93
N SER A 46 -13.64 3.44 -3.19
CA SER A 46 -13.57 2.83 -1.85
C SER A 46 -12.89 1.45 -1.83
N ASP A 47 -12.96 0.74 -2.94
CA ASP A 47 -12.44 -0.61 -3.18
C ASP A 47 -11.09 -0.62 -3.92
N PHE A 48 -10.50 0.54 -4.23
CA PHE A 48 -9.29 0.59 -5.07
C PHE A 48 -8.03 -0.05 -4.43
N ILE A 49 -7.94 -0.04 -3.09
CA ILE A 49 -6.80 -0.58 -2.34
C ILE A 49 -7.28 -1.54 -1.27
N ASP A 50 -6.93 -2.81 -1.44
CA ASP A 50 -7.18 -3.89 -0.50
C ASP A 50 -6.02 -4.06 0.47
N ASN A 51 -6.36 -4.29 1.73
CA ASN A 51 -5.42 -4.66 2.79
C ASN A 51 -5.56 -6.15 3.08
N LEU A 52 -4.49 -6.92 2.88
CA LEU A 52 -4.39 -8.27 3.41
C LEU A 52 -3.62 -8.19 4.74
N SER A 53 -4.38 -8.32 5.84
CA SER A 53 -3.85 -8.18 7.20
C SER A 53 -2.63 -9.08 7.43
N GLY A 54 -1.57 -8.52 8.01
CA GLY A 54 -0.31 -9.22 8.24
C GLY A 54 0.55 -9.47 6.99
N ILE A 55 0.05 -9.20 5.78
CA ILE A 55 0.75 -9.49 4.52
C ILE A 55 1.16 -8.20 3.80
N GLY A 56 0.21 -7.33 3.46
CA GLY A 56 0.47 -6.15 2.64
C GLY A 56 -0.75 -5.58 1.95
N TYR A 57 -0.52 -4.87 0.84
CA TYR A 57 -1.57 -4.19 0.06
C TYR A 57 -1.60 -4.66 -1.38
N LYS A 58 -2.79 -4.62 -1.99
CA LYS A 58 -3.02 -4.93 -3.40
C LYS A 58 -3.95 -3.88 -4.01
N ILE A 59 -3.77 -3.58 -5.30
CA ILE A 59 -4.78 -2.86 -6.07
C ILE A 59 -5.93 -3.82 -6.38
N ALA A 60 -7.13 -3.49 -5.93
CA ALA A 60 -8.34 -4.12 -6.42
C ALA A 60 -8.83 -3.32 -7.63
N LEU A 61 -8.62 -3.88 -8.82
CA LEU A 61 -9.29 -3.41 -10.02
C LEU A 61 -10.54 -4.29 -10.18
N SER A 62 -11.68 -3.71 -9.84
CA SER A 62 -13.01 -4.21 -10.17
C SER A 62 -13.35 -3.93 -11.64
#